data_AF-A0A940NT71-F1
#
_entry.id   AF-A0A940NT71-F1
#
_cell.length_a   1.000
_cell.length_b   1.000
_cell.length_c   1.000
_cell.angle_alpha   90.00
_cell.angle_beta   90.00
_cell.angle_gamma   90.00
#
_symmetry.space_group_name_H-M   'P 1'
#
loop_
_entity.id
_entity.type
_entity.pdbx_description
1 polymer ?
#
loop_
_entity_poly.entity_id
_entity_poly.type
_entity_poly.pdbx_seq_one_letter_code
_entity_poly.pdbx_strand_id
1 'polypeptide(L)'
;MSKRVVVTGLGAVTPVGNDAASFWDSLKNGRNGIAPITRFDTSELKAKLGAEVKDFDPKQFLDAKTVRQTDRYQQYALAAAMQAVEDSGIKEQIAPERFGVYYGSGIGGFETFVNEHNTF
;
A
#
# COMPACT_ATOMS: atom_id res chain seq x y z
N MET A 1 -15.70 -21.59 23.75
CA MET A 1 -14.67 -22.03 22.78
C MET A 1 -14.28 -20.86 21.89
N SER A 2 -12.99 -20.64 21.65
CA SER A 2 -12.54 -19.65 20.65
C SER A 2 -12.76 -20.20 19.24
N LYS A 3 -13.08 -19.33 18.29
CA LYS A 3 -13.15 -19.70 16.87
C LYS A 3 -11.73 -19.79 16.30
N ARG A 4 -11.48 -20.77 15.44
CA ARG A 4 -10.25 -20.83 14.65
C ARG A 4 -10.27 -19.72 13.60
N VAL A 5 -9.11 -19.10 13.38
CA VAL A 5 -8.89 -18.07 12.37
C VAL A 5 -7.81 -18.56 11.42
N VAL A 6 -8.00 -18.34 10.12
CA VAL A 6 -7.07 -18.72 9.07
C VAL A 6 -6.83 -17.52 8.14
N VAL A 7 -5.69 -17.50 7.47
CA VAL A 7 -5.39 -16.53 6.41
C VAL A 7 -5.78 -17.16 5.08
N THR A 8 -6.65 -16.51 4.33
CA THR A 8 -7.18 -17.03 3.05
C THR A 8 -6.72 -16.23 1.84
N GLY A 9 -6.19 -15.02 2.02
CA GLY A 9 -5.64 -14.23 0.93
C GLY A 9 -4.61 -13.22 1.40
N LEU A 10 -3.70 -12.85 0.51
CA LEU A 10 -2.59 -11.95 0.76
C LEU A 10 -2.52 -10.88 -0.31
N GLY A 11 -2.05 -9.70 0.07
CA GLY A 11 -1.77 -8.59 -0.84
C GLY A 11 -0.67 -7.73 -0.26
N ALA A 12 0.16 -7.15 -1.14
CA ALA A 12 1.31 -6.37 -0.71
C ALA A 12 1.68 -5.31 -1.75
N VAL A 13 2.00 -4.11 -1.29
CA VAL A 13 2.62 -3.06 -2.10
C VAL A 13 3.85 -2.58 -1.33
N THR A 14 5.03 -2.80 -1.90
CA THR A 14 6.31 -2.67 -1.20
C THR A 14 7.41 -2.11 -2.11
N PRO A 15 8.53 -1.64 -1.55
CA PRO A 15 9.68 -1.16 -2.35
C PRO A 15 10.35 -2.23 -3.23
N VAL A 16 9.99 -3.50 -3.05
CA VAL A 16 10.55 -4.63 -3.81
C VAL A 16 9.46 -5.47 -4.47
N GLY A 17 8.23 -4.99 -4.59
CA GLY A 17 7.16 -5.77 -5.22
C GLY A 17 5.81 -5.12 -4.98
N ASN A 18 5.02 -5.01 -6.05
CA ASN A 18 3.70 -4.38 -6.05
C ASN A 18 2.57 -5.40 -5.89
N ASP A 19 2.91 -6.67 -5.64
CA ASP A 19 1.99 -7.74 -5.28
C ASP A 19 2.66 -8.73 -4.32
N ALA A 20 1.86 -9.60 -3.70
CA ALA A 20 2.36 -10.58 -2.73
C ALA A 20 3.37 -11.58 -3.33
N ALA A 21 3.20 -11.98 -4.60
CA ALA A 21 4.08 -12.95 -5.24
C ALA A 21 5.43 -12.33 -5.59
N SER A 22 5.45 -11.14 -6.19
CA SER A 22 6.68 -10.39 -6.51
C SER A 22 7.43 -9.95 -5.25
N PHE A 23 6.70 -9.53 -4.21
CA PHE A 23 7.27 -9.27 -2.89
C PHE A 23 7.96 -10.51 -2.30
N TRP A 24 7.27 -11.65 -2.29
CA TRP A 24 7.82 -12.90 -1.74
C TRP A 24 9.06 -13.38 -2.52
N ASP A 25 9.00 -13.31 -3.85
CA ASP A 25 10.14 -13.62 -4.70
C ASP A 25 11.34 -12.69 -4.41
N SER A 26 11.09 -11.41 -4.13
CA SER A 26 12.14 -10.47 -3.77
C SER A 26 12.84 -10.82 -2.47
N LEU A 27 12.06 -11.23 -1.46
CA LEU A 27 12.61 -11.65 -0.18
C LEU A 27 13.50 -12.88 -0.33
N LYS A 28 13.03 -13.90 -1.07
CA LYS A 28 13.80 -15.13 -1.31
C LYS A 28 15.12 -14.88 -2.05
N ASN A 29 15.14 -13.89 -2.95
CA ASN A 29 16.31 -13.57 -3.76
C ASN A 29 17.16 -12.41 -3.19
N GLY A 30 16.84 -11.90 -2.00
CA GLY A 30 17.60 -10.81 -1.38
C GLY A 30 17.60 -9.50 -2.19
N ARG A 31 16.51 -9.20 -2.92
CA ARG A 31 16.43 -7.96 -3.72
C ARG A 31 16.42 -6.74 -2.81
N ASN A 32 17.28 -5.76 -3.11
CA ASN A 32 17.38 -4.51 -2.34
C ASN A 32 16.45 -3.43 -2.91
N GLY A 33 15.53 -2.94 -2.08
CA GLY A 33 14.60 -1.85 -2.41
C GLY A 33 15.14 -0.44 -2.15
N ILE A 34 16.27 -0.32 -1.45
CA ILE A 34 16.84 0.98 -1.05
C ILE A 34 17.53 1.63 -2.26
N ALA A 35 17.21 2.90 -2.49
CA ALA A 35 17.77 3.73 -3.56
C ALA A 35 17.81 5.21 -3.11
N PRO A 36 18.45 6.12 -3.88
CA PRO A 36 18.27 7.55 -3.69
C PRO A 36 16.78 7.92 -3.69
N ILE A 37 16.38 8.77 -2.76
CA ILE A 37 15.01 9.31 -2.71
C ILE A 37 14.78 10.15 -3.97
N THR A 38 13.69 9.89 -4.68
CA THR A 38 13.32 10.58 -5.92
C THR A 38 12.03 11.39 -5.79
N ARG A 39 11.27 11.17 -4.71
CA ARG A 39 9.96 11.79 -4.52
C ARG A 39 9.99 13.26 -4.10
N PHE A 40 11.10 13.73 -3.56
CA PHE A 40 11.31 15.12 -3.15
C PHE A 40 12.82 15.43 -3.11
N ASP A 41 13.17 16.73 -3.07
CA ASP A 41 14.57 17.14 -2.99
C ASP A 41 15.17 16.84 -1.61
N THR A 42 16.31 16.13 -1.61
CA THR A 42 17.05 15.75 -0.41
C THR A 42 18.42 16.43 -0.31
N SER A 43 18.71 17.42 -1.17
CA SER A 43 19.96 18.17 -1.21
C SER A 43 20.44 18.64 0.17
N GLU A 44 19.54 19.27 0.92
CA GLU A 44 19.74 19.83 2.27
C GLU A 44 19.51 18.83 3.42
N LEU A 45 19.24 17.55 3.11
CA LEU A 45 18.96 16.53 4.12
C LEU A 45 20.16 15.62 4.38
N LYS A 46 20.32 15.21 5.64
CA LYS A 46 21.32 14.20 6.03
C LYS A 46 20.97 12.81 5.46
N ALA A 47 19.69 12.47 5.42
CA ALA A 47 19.20 11.21 4.86
C ALA A 47 18.82 11.40 3.38
N LYS A 48 19.49 10.65 2.51
CA LYS A 48 19.32 10.74 1.03
C LYS A 48 18.84 9.43 0.39
N LEU A 49 18.83 8.34 1.16
CA LEU A 49 18.40 7.03 0.71
C LEU A 49 17.07 6.66 1.37
N GLY A 50 16.21 5.99 0.61
CA GLY A 50 14.91 5.52 1.05
C GLY A 50 14.50 4.28 0.27
N ALA A 51 13.44 3.62 0.73
CA ALA A 51 12.84 2.49 0.05
C ALA A 51 11.47 2.93 -0.49
N GLU A 52 11.48 3.53 -1.67
CA GLU A 52 10.26 4.00 -2.36
C GLU A 52 9.59 2.81 -3.07
N VAL A 53 8.25 2.78 -3.08
CA VAL A 53 7.50 1.88 -3.96
C VAL A 53 7.73 2.33 -5.40
N LYS A 54 8.17 1.40 -6.26
CA LYS A 54 8.56 1.66 -7.66
C LYS A 54 7.45 1.23 -8.61
N ASP A 55 7.27 1.97 -9.69
CA ASP A 55 6.35 1.62 -10.79
C ASP A 55 4.91 1.33 -10.35
N PHE A 56 4.46 1.94 -9.25
CA PHE A 56 3.10 1.82 -8.75
C PHE A 56 2.20 2.86 -9.42
N ASP A 57 1.16 2.39 -10.11
CA ASP A 57 0.10 3.21 -10.66
C ASP A 57 -1.23 2.95 -9.93
N PRO A 58 -1.72 3.89 -9.10
CA PRO A 58 -2.98 3.71 -8.38
C PRO A 58 -4.19 3.58 -9.32
N LYS A 59 -4.10 4.04 -10.58
CA LYS A 59 -5.20 3.96 -11.55
C LYS A 59 -5.48 2.54 -12.03
N GLN A 60 -4.57 1.59 -11.77
CA GLN A 60 -4.82 0.17 -12.01
C GLN A 60 -5.82 -0.43 -11.01
N PHE A 61 -6.03 0.24 -9.87
CA PHE A 61 -6.87 -0.24 -8.77
C PHE A 61 -8.05 0.68 -8.49
N LEU A 62 -7.89 1.99 -8.70
CA LEU A 62 -8.81 3.02 -8.24
C LEU A 62 -9.26 3.89 -9.40
N ASP A 63 -10.53 4.29 -9.40
CA ASP A 63 -11.01 5.29 -10.33
C ASP A 63 -10.36 6.66 -10.09
N ALA A 64 -10.40 7.53 -11.10
CA ALA A 64 -9.74 8.84 -11.05
C ALA A 64 -10.24 9.74 -9.90
N LYS A 65 -11.50 9.60 -9.48
CA LYS A 65 -12.07 10.38 -8.38
C LYS A 65 -11.47 9.91 -7.06
N THR A 66 -11.41 8.61 -6.84
CA THR A 66 -10.83 8.00 -5.65
C THR A 66 -9.34 8.29 -5.55
N VAL A 67 -8.59 8.20 -6.65
CA VAL A 67 -7.16 8.58 -6.68
C VAL A 67 -6.96 10.02 -6.23
N ARG A 68 -7.82 10.96 -6.67
CA ARG A 68 -7.74 12.37 -6.28
C ARG A 68 -8.10 12.62 -4.81
N GLN A 69 -8.97 11.79 -4.22
CA GLN A 69 -9.49 11.97 -2.87
C GLN A 69 -8.71 11.17 -1.81
N THR A 70 -7.64 10.49 -2.20
CA THR A 70 -6.87 9.63 -1.32
C THR A 70 -5.41 10.03 -1.31
N ASP A 71 -4.82 10.06 -0.12
CA ASP A 71 -3.39 10.16 0.05
C ASP A 71 -2.72 8.84 -0.40
N ARG A 72 -1.44 8.90 -0.74
CA ARG A 72 -0.64 7.77 -1.19
C ARG A 72 -0.67 6.58 -0.24
N TYR A 73 -0.69 6.82 1.08
CA TYR A 73 -0.78 5.71 2.05
C TYR A 73 -2.11 4.93 1.92
N GLN A 74 -3.21 5.62 1.59
CA GLN A 74 -4.51 4.98 1.34
C GLN A 74 -4.49 4.22 0.01
N GLN A 75 -3.84 4.77 -1.02
CA GLN A 75 -3.73 4.11 -2.32
C GLN A 75 -3.00 2.77 -2.21
N TYR A 76 -1.90 2.71 -1.45
CA TYR A 76 -1.21 1.43 -1.18
C TYR A 76 -2.08 0.46 -0.40
N ALA A 77 -2.78 0.93 0.64
CA ALA A 77 -3.65 0.10 1.46
C ALA A 77 -4.81 -0.49 0.65
N LEU A 78 -5.45 0.32 -0.19
CA LEU A 78 -6.55 -0.12 -1.05
C LEU A 78 -6.07 -1.13 -2.09
N ALA A 79 -4.95 -0.87 -2.77
CA ALA A 79 -4.38 -1.80 -3.74
C ALA A 79 -4.03 -3.16 -3.10
N ALA A 80 -3.36 -3.16 -1.93
CA ALA A 80 -3.04 -4.39 -1.20
C ALA A 80 -4.30 -5.11 -0.70
N ALA A 81 -5.32 -4.38 -0.22
CA ALA A 81 -6.58 -4.98 0.22
C ALA A 81 -7.34 -5.62 -0.95
N MET A 82 -7.37 -4.98 -2.13
CA MET A 82 -8.00 -5.53 -3.33
C MET A 82 -7.31 -6.81 -3.79
N GLN A 83 -5.97 -6.86 -3.77
CA GLN A 83 -5.22 -8.10 -4.04
C GLN A 83 -5.58 -9.21 -3.05
N ALA A 84 -5.63 -8.92 -1.75
CA ALA A 84 -5.96 -9.92 -0.73
C ALA A 84 -7.40 -10.45 -0.85
N VAL A 85 -8.35 -9.59 -1.21
CA VAL A 85 -9.74 -10.00 -1.48
C VAL A 85 -9.81 -10.90 -2.70
N GLU A 86 -9.12 -10.55 -3.79
CA GLU A 86 -9.06 -11.36 -5.01
C GLU A 86 -8.41 -12.72 -4.76
N ASP A 87 -7.23 -12.74 -4.13
CA ASP A 87 -6.47 -13.96 -3.79
C ASP A 87 -7.30 -14.91 -2.91
N SER A 88 -8.11 -14.36 -1.99
CA SER A 88 -8.98 -15.17 -1.15
C SER A 88 -10.22 -15.74 -1.82
N GLY A 89 -10.61 -15.20 -2.98
CA GLY A 89 -11.89 -15.52 -3.64
C GLY A 89 -13.13 -15.18 -2.80
N ILE A 90 -13.01 -14.39 -1.73
CA ILE A 90 -14.07 -14.21 -0.72
C ILE A 90 -15.20 -13.28 -1.18
N LYS A 91 -14.98 -12.55 -2.27
CA LYS A 91 -15.93 -11.58 -2.81
C LYS A 91 -17.28 -12.26 -3.07
N GLU A 92 -18.36 -11.63 -2.60
CA GLU A 92 -19.74 -12.13 -2.73
C GLU A 92 -20.02 -13.48 -2.03
N GLN A 93 -19.07 -14.06 -1.28
CA GLN A 93 -19.27 -15.30 -0.53
C GLN A 93 -19.73 -15.07 0.93
N ILE A 94 -19.62 -13.83 1.43
CA ILE A 94 -19.95 -13.47 2.81
C ILE A 94 -20.96 -12.32 2.81
N ALA A 95 -21.97 -12.41 3.68
CA ALA A 95 -22.91 -11.32 3.93
C ALA A 95 -22.17 -10.05 4.39
N PRO A 96 -22.47 -8.85 3.86
CA PRO A 96 -21.72 -7.62 4.17
C PRO A 96 -21.59 -7.34 5.68
N GLU A 97 -22.59 -7.65 6.48
CA GLU A 97 -22.63 -7.45 7.94
C GLU A 97 -21.64 -8.37 8.69
N ARG A 98 -21.10 -9.37 7.99
CA ARG A 98 -20.13 -10.35 8.49
C ARG A 98 -18.73 -10.13 7.94
N PHE A 99 -18.54 -9.10 7.11
CA PHE A 99 -17.25 -8.73 6.53
C PHE A 99 -16.78 -7.39 7.09
N GLY A 100 -15.73 -7.44 7.91
CA GLY A 100 -15.15 -6.26 8.56
C GLY A 100 -13.80 -5.87 7.98
N VAL A 101 -13.46 -4.60 8.09
CA VAL A 101 -12.13 -4.07 7.76
C VAL A 101 -11.47 -3.58 9.04
N TYR A 102 -10.26 -4.04 9.31
CA TYR A 102 -9.40 -3.50 10.35
C TYR A 102 -8.07 -3.11 9.71
N TYR A 103 -7.80 -1.81 9.66
CA TYR A 103 -6.62 -1.24 9.02
C TYR A 103 -6.07 -0.10 9.87
N GLY A 104 -4.75 0.06 9.88
CA GLY A 104 -4.06 1.11 10.61
C GLY A 104 -2.93 1.72 9.80
N SER A 105 -2.66 3.00 10.05
CA SER A 105 -1.51 3.73 9.54
C SER A 105 -0.85 4.49 10.69
N GLY A 106 0.48 4.52 10.73
CA GLY A 106 1.21 5.19 11.81
C GLY A 106 1.13 6.71 11.74
N ILE A 107 1.33 7.29 10.56
CA ILE A 107 1.39 8.75 10.35
C ILE A 107 0.25 9.25 9.44
N GLY A 108 -0.40 8.36 8.69
CA GLY A 108 -1.51 8.74 7.82
C GLY A 108 -1.09 9.64 6.67
N GLY A 109 -1.95 10.62 6.33
CA GLY A 109 -1.84 11.47 5.15
C GLY A 109 -0.87 12.64 5.30
N PHE A 110 0.41 12.33 5.55
CA PHE A 110 1.44 13.35 5.74
C PHE A 110 1.75 14.13 4.46
N GLU A 111 1.68 13.46 3.29
CA GLU A 111 1.89 14.12 1.99
C GLU A 111 0.80 15.17 1.75
N THR A 112 -0.47 14.81 1.97
CA THR A 112 -1.60 15.75 1.93
C THR A 112 -1.41 16.90 2.92
N PHE A 113 -1.06 16.61 4.17
CA PHE A 113 -0.84 17.65 5.19
C PHE A 113 0.21 18.69 4.75
N VAL A 114 1.37 18.24 4.26
CA VAL A 114 2.44 19.13 3.80
C VAL A 114 2.02 19.93 2.57
N ASN A 115 1.35 19.30 1.60
CA ASN A 115 0.91 19.98 0.39
C ASN A 115 -0.13 21.08 0.68
N GLU A 116 -1.11 20.80 1.54
CA GLU A 116 -2.11 21.80 1.92
C GLU A 116 -1.50 22.94 2.75
N HIS A 117 -0.51 22.64 3.62
CA HIS A 117 0.22 23.67 4.35
C HIS A 117 0.94 24.65 3.41
N ASN A 118 1.51 24.17 2.30
CA ASN A 118 2.25 25.01 1.34
C ASN A 118 1.33 25.80 0.38
N THR A 119 0.02 25.60 0.43
CA THR A 119 -0.94 26.30 -0.44
C THR A 119 -1.26 27.72 0.06
N PHE A 120 -0.92 28.03 1.31
CA PHE A 120 -1.12 29.34 1.95
C PHE A 120 0.22 29.96 2.35
#